data_AF-R2VK60-F1
#
_entry.id   AF-R2VK60-F1
#
_cell.length_a   1.000
_cell.length_b   1.000
_cell.length_c   1.000
_cell.angle_alpha   90.00
_cell.angle_beta   90.00
_cell.angle_gamma   90.00
#
_symmetry.space_group_name_H-M   'P 1'
#
loop_
_entity.id
_entity.type
_entity.pdbx_description
1 polymer ?
#
loop_
_entity_poly.entity_id
_entity_poly.type
_entity_poly.pdbx_seq_one_letter_code
_entity_poly.pdbx_strand_id
1 'polypeptide(L)'
;MRKFILGWLLTGSLLFSGCAQATPHQTSSETMATKKESASTTETSQASFTTGDYYKEHKEWIDPETDLTHLLRSFSWYNGSFILTFNDDGTIDAYDYPGSKEKLYKMDYGSYFMNGKNILHLSSLDHPKDGTDFVATIEERKILLSQIDANETGMNLWAMEKFTEIPTEDK
;
A
#
# COMPACT_ATOMS: atom_id res chain seq x y z
N MET A 1 -43.35 13.93 7.19
CA MET A 1 -43.39 15.07 8.15
C MET A 1 -43.01 14.57 9.54
N ARG A 2 -41.88 15.03 10.09
CA ARG A 2 -41.72 15.42 11.50
C ARG A 2 -40.30 15.96 11.69
N LYS A 3 -40.25 17.21 12.15
CA LYS A 3 -39.07 18.05 12.38
C LYS A 3 -38.59 17.82 13.81
N PHE A 4 -37.28 17.81 14.02
CA PHE A 4 -36.69 18.02 15.34
C PHE A 4 -36.20 19.47 15.46
N ILE A 5 -36.55 20.07 16.59
CA ILE A 5 -36.32 21.44 17.03
C ILE A 5 -35.06 21.45 17.88
N LEU A 6 -34.19 22.45 17.76
CA LEU A 6 -33.59 23.10 18.93
C LEU A 6 -33.01 24.46 18.56
N GLY A 7 -33.64 25.51 19.09
CA GLY A 7 -33.10 26.86 19.06
C GLY A 7 -32.18 27.10 20.25
N TRP A 8 -31.31 28.09 20.11
CA TRP A 8 -30.77 28.87 21.23
C TRP A 8 -30.73 30.35 20.84
N LEU A 9 -31.01 31.16 21.85
CA LEU A 9 -31.35 32.59 21.86
C LEU A 9 -30.10 33.50 21.97
N LEU A 10 -30.27 34.76 21.51
CA LEU A 10 -29.83 36.06 22.09
C LEU A 10 -28.31 36.22 22.37
N THR A 11 -27.63 37.37 22.26
CA THR A 11 -27.93 38.80 22.16
C THR A 11 -26.58 39.49 22.03
N GLY A 12 -26.51 40.70 21.44
CA GLY A 12 -25.33 41.55 21.66
C GLY A 12 -25.20 42.72 20.70
N SER A 13 -26.05 43.72 20.87
CA SER A 13 -25.90 45.03 20.21
C SER A 13 -24.69 45.79 20.74
N LEU A 14 -23.88 46.38 19.86
CA LEU A 14 -23.12 47.60 20.15
C LEU A 14 -23.24 48.56 18.96
N LEU A 15 -23.91 49.67 19.23
CA LEU A 15 -23.99 50.86 18.38
C LEU A 15 -22.68 51.63 18.50
N PHE A 16 -22.13 52.11 17.39
CA PHE A 16 -21.36 53.36 17.38
C PHE A 16 -21.71 54.16 16.11
N SER A 17 -22.27 55.34 16.34
CA SER A 17 -22.52 56.39 15.35
C SER A 17 -21.20 56.94 14.79
N GLY A 18 -21.22 57.31 13.52
CA GLY A 18 -20.15 58.10 12.90
C GLY A 18 -20.57 58.65 11.55
N CYS A 19 -21.28 59.79 11.53
CA CYS A 19 -21.42 60.61 10.34
C CYS A 19 -20.08 61.28 10.04
N ALA A 20 -19.54 61.09 8.83
CA ALA A 20 -18.68 62.09 8.19
C ALA A 20 -18.71 61.90 6.67
N GLN A 21 -19.25 62.90 5.98
CA GLN A 21 -19.18 63.08 4.54
C GLN A 21 -18.17 64.19 4.25
N ALA A 22 -17.16 63.93 3.41
CA ALA A 22 -16.61 64.81 2.37
C ALA A 22 -15.18 64.41 1.95
N THR A 23 -15.04 64.11 0.65
CA THR A 23 -13.84 64.06 -0.24
C THR A 23 -12.99 65.37 -0.22
N PRO A 24 -11.75 65.49 -0.81
CA PRO A 24 -11.20 64.76 -1.98
C PRO A 24 -9.64 64.51 -2.07
N HIS A 25 -9.24 63.78 -3.13
CA HIS A 25 -7.98 63.86 -3.93
C HIS A 25 -6.57 63.62 -3.30
N GLN A 26 -5.89 62.51 -3.67
CA GLN A 26 -4.71 62.45 -4.57
C GLN A 26 -3.90 61.13 -4.50
N THR A 27 -3.47 60.68 -5.69
CA THR A 27 -2.28 59.84 -6.02
C THR A 27 -2.43 58.31 -6.09
N SER A 28 -2.65 57.85 -7.34
CA SER A 28 -2.05 56.72 -8.08
C SER A 28 -1.54 55.46 -7.35
N SER A 29 -2.14 54.29 -7.68
CA SER A 29 -1.56 53.22 -8.53
C SER A 29 -2.09 51.82 -8.15
N GLU A 30 -2.28 51.00 -9.19
CA GLU A 30 -2.26 49.52 -9.19
C GLU A 30 -3.55 48.73 -8.87
N THR A 31 -4.15 48.26 -9.97
CA THR A 31 -4.84 46.99 -10.21
C THR A 31 -4.57 45.88 -9.17
N MET A 32 -5.63 45.19 -8.70
CA MET A 32 -5.67 43.71 -8.58
C MET A 32 -7.06 43.18 -8.18
N ALA A 33 -7.61 42.39 -9.11
CA ALA A 33 -8.42 41.18 -8.98
C ALA A 33 -9.35 40.98 -7.77
N THR A 34 -10.64 40.90 -8.11
CA THR A 34 -11.73 40.22 -7.39
C THR A 34 -11.28 38.87 -6.82
N LYS A 35 -11.19 38.78 -5.49
CA LYS A 35 -10.89 37.54 -4.77
C LYS A 35 -12.08 36.59 -4.91
N LYS A 36 -11.92 35.60 -5.80
CA LYS A 36 -12.77 34.41 -5.91
C LYS A 36 -12.77 33.68 -4.57
N GLU A 37 -13.95 33.61 -3.97
CA GLU A 37 -14.26 32.73 -2.85
C GLU A 37 -13.93 31.29 -3.26
N SER A 38 -12.82 30.77 -2.73
CA SER A 38 -12.42 29.39 -2.94
C SER A 38 -13.10 28.55 -1.88
N ALA A 39 -13.99 27.67 -2.33
CA ALA A 39 -14.56 26.61 -1.52
C ALA A 39 -13.42 25.86 -0.83
N SER A 40 -13.48 25.82 0.50
CA SER A 40 -12.62 24.96 1.31
C SER A 40 -13.07 23.53 1.08
N THR A 41 -12.47 22.87 0.08
CA THR A 41 -12.55 21.43 -0.07
C THR A 41 -11.79 20.84 1.11
N THR A 42 -12.51 20.22 2.04
CA THR A 42 -11.89 19.41 3.09
C THR A 42 -11.25 18.21 2.40
N GLU A 43 -10.00 18.33 2.00
CA GLU A 43 -9.18 17.20 1.61
C GLU A 43 -8.97 16.36 2.87
N THR A 44 -9.82 15.35 3.06
CA THR A 44 -9.50 14.26 3.97
C THR A 44 -8.32 13.54 3.35
N SER A 45 -7.11 13.95 3.75
CA SER A 45 -5.87 13.28 3.37
C SER A 45 -5.88 11.88 3.99
N GLN A 46 -6.41 10.92 3.24
CA GLN A 46 -6.31 9.50 3.58
C GLN A 46 -4.83 9.15 3.54
N ALA A 47 -4.31 8.59 4.64
CA ALA A 47 -2.92 8.19 4.72
C ALA A 47 -2.61 7.18 3.59
N SER A 48 -1.50 7.40 2.88
CA SER A 48 -1.03 6.48 1.86
C SER A 48 -0.82 5.10 2.46
N PHE A 49 -1.32 4.07 1.81
CA PHE A 49 -1.13 2.68 2.20
C PHE A 49 -0.21 1.96 1.21
N THR A 50 0.71 1.14 1.71
CA THR A 50 1.67 0.39 0.89
C THR A 50 1.61 -1.11 1.17
N THR A 51 2.18 -1.91 0.28
CA THR A 51 2.36 -3.35 0.47
C THR A 51 3.16 -3.68 1.73
N GLY A 52 4.14 -2.83 2.09
CA GLY A 52 4.88 -2.96 3.34
C GLY A 52 4.03 -2.71 4.59
N ASP A 53 2.97 -1.90 4.49
CA ASP A 53 2.01 -1.71 5.60
C ASP A 53 1.09 -2.91 5.73
N TYR A 54 0.62 -3.47 4.61
CA TYR A 54 -0.11 -4.74 4.60
C TYR A 54 0.70 -5.88 5.23
N TYR A 55 1.99 -6.01 4.88
CA TYR A 55 2.90 -6.95 5.53
C TYR A 55 2.94 -6.82 7.05
N LYS A 56 3.05 -5.60 7.58
CA LYS A 56 3.12 -5.39 9.05
C LYS A 56 1.84 -5.84 9.76
N GLU A 57 0.69 -5.69 9.10
CA GLU A 57 -0.62 -6.08 9.63
C GLU A 57 -0.82 -7.61 9.63
N HIS A 58 -0.23 -8.32 8.67
CA HIS A 58 -0.48 -9.75 8.41
C HIS A 58 0.77 -10.66 8.55
N LYS A 59 1.80 -10.22 9.27
CA LYS A 59 3.03 -11.01 9.46
C LYS A 59 2.78 -12.31 10.24
N GLU A 60 3.42 -13.38 9.81
CA GLU A 60 3.26 -14.70 10.45
C GLU A 60 4.58 -15.29 10.95
N TRP A 61 4.46 -16.29 11.82
CA TRP A 61 5.56 -17.16 12.21
C TRP A 61 5.44 -18.49 11.47
N ILE A 62 6.58 -19.09 11.15
CA ILE A 62 6.67 -20.40 10.49
C ILE A 62 7.55 -21.33 11.31
N ASP A 63 7.24 -22.62 11.28
CA ASP A 63 8.12 -23.63 11.84
C ASP A 63 9.26 -23.93 10.84
N PRO A 64 10.54 -23.65 11.19
CA PRO A 64 11.67 -23.86 10.29
C PRO A 64 11.91 -25.33 9.93
N GLU A 65 11.32 -26.27 10.68
CA GLU A 65 11.42 -27.71 10.38
C GLU A 65 10.40 -28.16 9.31
N THR A 66 9.46 -27.30 8.92
CA THR A 66 8.46 -27.60 7.89
C THR A 66 9.12 -27.68 6.51
N ASP A 67 8.64 -28.59 5.67
CA ASP A 67 9.08 -28.70 4.27
C ASP A 67 8.87 -27.38 3.51
N LEU A 68 9.88 -27.00 2.73
CA LEU A 68 9.89 -25.74 1.99
C LEU A 68 8.73 -25.62 0.99
N THR A 69 8.38 -26.69 0.29
CA THR A 69 7.26 -26.69 -0.67
C THR A 69 5.95 -26.42 0.06
N HIS A 70 5.77 -27.07 1.20
CA HIS A 70 4.59 -26.88 2.04
C HIS A 70 4.52 -25.45 2.58
N LEU A 71 5.64 -24.89 3.06
CA LEU A 71 5.71 -23.50 3.51
C LEU A 71 5.34 -22.53 2.38
N LEU A 72 5.98 -22.64 1.21
CA LEU A 72 5.76 -21.75 0.08
C LEU A 72 4.28 -21.68 -0.32
N ARG A 73 3.59 -22.83 -0.29
CA ARG A 73 2.17 -22.95 -0.65
C ARG A 73 1.21 -22.58 0.47
N SER A 74 1.60 -22.75 1.74
CA SER A 74 0.73 -22.49 2.90
C SER A 74 0.63 -21.01 3.27
N PHE A 75 1.65 -20.22 2.94
CA PHE A 75 1.74 -18.80 3.25
C PHE A 75 1.76 -17.94 1.98
N SER A 76 1.64 -16.64 2.18
CA SER A 76 2.09 -15.66 1.19
C SER A 76 3.35 -14.96 1.71
N TRP A 77 4.08 -14.34 0.80
CA TRP A 77 5.46 -13.92 1.09
C TRP A 77 5.68 -12.49 0.68
N TYR A 78 6.05 -11.64 1.63
CA TYR A 78 6.55 -10.32 1.29
C TYR A 78 8.01 -10.44 0.84
N ASN A 79 8.37 -9.89 -0.32
CA ASN A 79 9.77 -9.87 -0.78
C ASN A 79 10.46 -8.52 -0.55
N GLY A 80 9.82 -7.57 0.13
CA GLY A 80 10.30 -6.20 0.28
C GLY A 80 9.64 -5.21 -0.67
N SER A 81 8.84 -5.67 -1.63
CA SER A 81 8.10 -4.82 -2.56
C SER A 81 6.69 -5.35 -2.84
N PHE A 82 6.57 -6.64 -3.12
CA PHE A 82 5.32 -7.31 -3.47
C PHE A 82 4.94 -8.37 -2.44
N ILE A 83 3.65 -8.69 -2.39
CA ILE A 83 3.16 -9.94 -1.80
C ILE A 83 3.20 -11.00 -2.90
N LEU A 84 3.93 -12.08 -2.66
CA LEU A 84 4.07 -13.21 -3.58
C LEU A 84 3.21 -14.37 -3.11
N THR A 85 2.50 -14.99 -4.04
CA THR A 85 1.74 -16.22 -3.81
C THR A 85 2.25 -17.31 -4.75
N PHE A 86 2.74 -18.40 -4.17
CA PHE A 86 3.23 -19.56 -4.91
C PHE A 86 2.07 -20.53 -5.15
N ASN A 87 1.73 -20.72 -6.43
CA ASN A 87 0.56 -21.50 -6.85
C ASN A 87 0.91 -22.98 -7.03
N ASP A 88 -0.11 -23.84 -7.04
CA ASP A 88 0.08 -25.29 -7.17
C ASP A 88 0.61 -25.74 -8.54
N ASP A 89 0.32 -24.94 -9.58
CA ASP A 89 0.74 -25.16 -10.96
C ASP A 89 2.19 -24.71 -11.26
N GLY A 90 2.90 -24.22 -10.24
CA GLY A 90 4.27 -23.74 -10.38
C GLY A 90 4.39 -22.27 -10.80
N THR A 91 3.28 -21.53 -10.89
CA THR A 91 3.32 -20.08 -11.13
C THR A 91 3.45 -19.28 -9.83
N ILE A 92 3.85 -18.01 -9.95
CA ILE A 92 3.91 -17.04 -8.86
C ILE A 92 3.12 -15.81 -9.28
N ASP A 93 2.12 -15.46 -8.47
CA ASP A 93 1.42 -14.18 -8.56
C ASP A 93 2.09 -13.14 -7.66
N ALA A 94 2.16 -11.89 -8.11
CA ALA A 94 2.54 -10.75 -7.30
C ALA A 94 1.37 -9.77 -7.12
N TYR A 95 1.28 -9.21 -5.92
CA TYR A 95 0.28 -8.21 -5.56
C TYR A 95 0.93 -6.96 -4.98
N ASP A 96 0.40 -5.80 -5.35
CA ASP A 96 0.83 -4.49 -4.88
C ASP A 96 -0.35 -3.59 -4.47
N TYR A 97 -0.14 -2.77 -3.44
CA TYR A 97 -1.05 -1.71 -3.03
C TYR A 97 -0.49 -0.32 -3.40
N PRO A 98 -0.85 0.25 -4.57
CA PRO A 98 -0.36 1.55 -5.01
C PRO A 98 -1.07 2.71 -4.29
N GLY A 99 -0.74 2.90 -3.02
CA GLY A 99 -1.12 4.07 -2.22
C GLY A 99 -2.46 3.98 -1.48
N SER A 100 -3.23 2.90 -1.63
CA SER A 100 -4.52 2.71 -0.94
C SER A 100 -4.85 1.24 -0.69
N LYS A 101 -5.51 0.91 0.44
CA LYS A 101 -6.04 -0.43 0.77
C LYS A 101 -7.09 -0.93 -0.23
N GLU A 102 -7.75 -0.03 -0.94
CA GLU A 102 -8.81 -0.37 -1.91
C GLU A 102 -8.25 -0.59 -3.32
N LYS A 103 -6.98 -0.26 -3.56
CA LYS A 103 -6.33 -0.45 -4.84
C LYS A 103 -5.38 -1.62 -4.70
N LEU A 104 -5.83 -2.78 -5.17
CA LEU A 104 -4.99 -3.96 -5.28
C LEU A 104 -4.65 -4.17 -6.75
N TYR A 105 -3.37 -4.25 -7.06
CA TYR A 105 -2.89 -4.60 -8.40
C TYR A 105 -2.33 -6.01 -8.37
N LYS A 106 -2.81 -6.87 -9.28
CA LYS A 106 -2.31 -8.23 -9.50
C LYS A 106 -1.48 -8.25 -10.78
N MET A 107 -0.35 -8.95 -10.75
CA MET A 107 0.46 -9.23 -11.93
C MET A 107 1.11 -10.61 -11.86
N ASP A 108 1.36 -11.20 -13.02
CA ASP A 108 2.17 -12.40 -13.12
C ASP A 108 3.62 -12.05 -12.75
N TYR A 109 4.22 -12.79 -11.82
CA TYR A 109 5.59 -12.52 -11.34
C TYR A 109 6.61 -13.45 -12.00
N GLY A 110 6.25 -14.73 -12.15
CA GLY A 110 7.16 -15.75 -12.63
C GLY A 110 6.67 -17.16 -12.36
N SER A 111 7.62 -18.09 -12.33
CA SER A 111 7.40 -19.50 -12.01
C SER A 111 8.47 -20.02 -11.06
N TYR A 112 8.15 -21.11 -10.37
CA TYR A 112 9.06 -21.82 -9.50
C TYR A 112 8.98 -23.34 -9.67
N PHE A 113 10.07 -24.02 -9.33
CA PHE A 113 10.03 -25.44 -9.02
C PHE A 113 11.08 -25.79 -7.96
N MET A 114 10.90 -26.96 -7.34
CA MET A 114 11.79 -27.48 -6.32
C MET A 114 12.79 -28.46 -6.92
N ASN A 115 14.08 -28.27 -6.64
CA ASN A 115 15.16 -29.19 -7.02
C ASN A 115 15.73 -29.90 -5.78
N GLY A 116 14.96 -30.83 -5.22
CA GLY A 116 15.27 -31.44 -3.92
C GLY A 116 14.70 -30.63 -2.75
N LYS A 117 15.22 -30.84 -1.54
CA LYS A 117 14.58 -30.36 -0.31
C LYS A 117 14.63 -28.83 -0.14
N ASN A 118 15.80 -28.23 -0.42
CA ASN A 118 16.08 -26.83 -0.07
C ASN A 118 16.59 -25.99 -1.26
N ILE A 119 16.46 -26.47 -2.49
CA ILE A 119 16.84 -25.71 -3.68
C ILE A 119 15.57 -25.26 -4.39
N LEU A 120 15.43 -23.95 -4.53
CA LEU A 120 14.32 -23.30 -5.19
C LEU A 120 14.83 -22.69 -6.50
N HIS A 121 14.29 -23.14 -7.62
CA HIS A 121 14.53 -22.52 -8.91
C HIS A 121 13.46 -21.46 -9.14
N LEU A 122 13.85 -20.21 -9.41
CA LEU A 122 12.93 -19.12 -9.73
C LEU A 122 13.21 -18.58 -11.13
N SER A 123 12.16 -18.49 -11.95
CA SER A 123 12.19 -17.81 -13.24
C SER A 123 11.25 -16.61 -13.18
N SER A 124 11.78 -15.39 -13.24
CA SER A 124 10.95 -14.17 -13.30
C SER A 124 10.62 -13.82 -14.76
N LEU A 125 9.41 -13.30 -14.99
CA LEU A 125 8.97 -12.86 -16.31
C LEU A 125 9.82 -11.71 -16.88
N ASP A 126 10.41 -10.87 -16.02
CA ASP A 126 11.26 -9.75 -16.44
C ASP A 126 12.68 -10.17 -16.83
N HIS A 127 13.09 -11.41 -16.49
CA HIS A 127 14.41 -11.97 -16.80
C HIS A 127 14.29 -13.34 -17.49
N PRO A 128 13.90 -13.37 -18.77
CA PRO A 128 13.59 -14.60 -19.52
C PRO A 128 14.82 -15.46 -19.91
N LYS A 129 16.02 -15.14 -19.38
CA LYS A 129 17.23 -15.96 -19.58
C LYS A 129 17.64 -16.54 -18.24
N ASP A 130 17.39 -17.84 -18.13
CA ASP A 130 17.83 -18.76 -17.08
C ASP A 130 17.35 -18.40 -15.68
N GLY A 131 16.36 -19.16 -15.20
CA GLY A 131 15.95 -19.07 -13.82
C GLY A 131 17.12 -19.35 -12.89
N THR A 132 17.13 -18.64 -11.77
CA THR A 132 18.22 -18.69 -10.81
C THR A 132 17.91 -19.75 -9.78
N ASP A 133 18.87 -20.66 -9.55
CA ASP A 133 18.84 -21.58 -8.43
C ASP A 133 19.27 -20.87 -7.14
N PHE A 134 18.43 -21.00 -6.13
CA PHE A 134 18.69 -20.50 -4.79
C PHE A 134 18.78 -21.66 -3.81
N VAL A 135 19.76 -21.61 -2.93
CA VAL A 135 19.70 -22.35 -1.67
C VAL A 135 18.78 -21.58 -0.73
N ALA A 136 17.73 -22.24 -0.28
CA ALA A 136 16.79 -21.72 0.70
C ALA A 136 17.23 -22.12 2.12
N THR A 137 17.38 -21.12 2.99
CA THR A 137 17.52 -21.31 4.43
C THR A 137 16.28 -20.78 5.13
N ILE A 138 15.63 -21.64 5.92
CA ILE A 138 14.38 -21.31 6.60
C ILE A 138 14.70 -20.87 8.02
N GLU A 139 14.14 -19.73 8.42
CA GLU A 139 14.16 -19.20 9.77
C GLU A 139 12.71 -19.00 10.24
N GLU A 140 12.50 -18.81 11.55
CA GLU A 140 11.16 -18.76 12.20
C GLU A 140 10.16 -17.76 11.59
N ARG A 141 10.58 -16.84 10.70
CA ARG A 141 9.73 -15.84 10.04
C ARG A 141 10.02 -15.61 8.56
N LYS A 142 11.07 -16.21 8.01
CA LYS A 142 11.53 -15.88 6.66
C LYS A 142 12.27 -17.04 6.01
N ILE A 143 12.30 -16.99 4.69
CA ILE A 143 13.21 -17.79 3.88
C ILE A 143 14.28 -16.84 3.34
N LEU A 144 15.55 -17.18 3.57
CA LEU A 144 16.69 -16.57 2.92
C LEU A 144 17.00 -17.33 1.65
N LEU A 145 17.09 -16.63 0.53
CA LEU A 145 17.47 -17.20 -0.76
C LEU A 145 18.86 -16.70 -1.14
N SER A 146 19.82 -17.62 -1.17
CA SER A 146 21.21 -17.34 -1.57
C SER A 146 21.46 -17.96 -2.94
N GLN A 147 21.89 -17.17 -3.91
CA GLN A 147 22.13 -17.67 -5.26
C GLN A 147 23.35 -18.60 -5.26
N ILE A 148 23.21 -19.79 -5.84
CA ILE A 148 24.27 -20.83 -5.82
C ILE A 148 25.57 -20.34 -6.48
N ASP A 149 25.48 -19.64 -7.60
CA ASP A 149 26.65 -19.28 -8.42
C ASP A 149 27.21 -17.88 -8.14
N ALA A 150 26.57 -17.09 -7.28
CA ALA A 150 26.96 -15.69 -7.04
C ALA A 150 27.55 -15.41 -5.65
N ASN A 151 27.48 -16.36 -4.70
CA ASN A 151 27.93 -16.15 -3.31
C ASN A 151 27.30 -14.92 -2.61
N GLU A 152 26.17 -14.43 -3.13
CA GLU A 152 25.43 -13.26 -2.65
C GLU A 152 24.05 -13.68 -2.12
N THR A 153 23.57 -12.99 -1.08
CA THR A 153 22.19 -13.14 -0.60
C THR A 153 21.26 -12.51 -1.64
N GLY A 154 20.51 -13.35 -2.36
CA GLY A 154 19.71 -12.92 -3.51
C GLY A 154 18.37 -12.30 -3.13
N MET A 155 17.67 -12.82 -2.10
CA MET A 155 16.34 -12.34 -1.71
C MET A 155 15.93 -12.85 -0.32
N ASN A 156 15.06 -12.10 0.36
CA ASN A 156 14.37 -12.56 1.56
C ASN A 156 12.87 -12.66 1.26
N LEU A 157 12.24 -13.73 1.76
CA LEU A 157 10.79 -13.90 1.72
C LEU A 157 10.28 -13.92 3.16
N TRP A 158 9.53 -12.90 3.57
CA TRP A 158 8.95 -12.81 4.91
C TRP A 158 7.54 -13.39 4.92
N ALA A 159 7.28 -14.31 5.85
CA ALA A 159 6.02 -15.02 5.93
C ALA A 159 4.87 -14.10 6.33
N MET A 160 3.73 -14.32 5.68
CA MET A 160 2.48 -13.63 5.92
C MET A 160 1.32 -14.61 5.92
N GLU A 161 0.22 -14.22 6.55
CA GLU A 161 -1.07 -14.88 6.41
C GLU A 161 -1.35 -15.13 4.91
N LYS A 162 -1.92 -16.30 4.59
CA LYS A 162 -2.19 -16.68 3.21
C LYS A 162 -3.03 -15.58 2.56
N PHE A 163 -2.45 -14.94 1.56
CA PHE A 163 -3.12 -13.86 0.86
C PHE A 163 -4.30 -14.44 0.10
N THR A 164 -5.48 -13.92 0.41
CA THR A 164 -6.67 -14.10 -0.39
C THR A 164 -6.98 -12.75 -0.97
N GLU A 165 -7.28 -12.70 -2.27
CA GLU A 165 -7.70 -11.46 -2.90
C GLU A 165 -8.89 -10.91 -2.10
N ILE A 166 -8.75 -9.68 -1.60
CA ILE A 166 -9.86 -9.02 -0.91
C ILE A 166 -10.94 -8.84 -1.99
N PRO A 167 -12.14 -9.41 -1.80
CA PRO A 167 -13.21 -9.20 -2.77
C PRO A 167 -13.41 -7.70 -2.89
N THR A 168 -13.11 -7.16 -4.07
CA THR A 168 -13.55 -5.80 -4.38
C THR A 168 -15.07 -5.88 -4.42
N GLU A 169 -15.75 -5.16 -3.53
CA GLU A 169 -17.21 -5.05 -3.63
C GLU A 169 -17.53 -4.57 -5.05
N ASP A 170 -18.17 -5.43 -5.85
CA ASP A 170 -18.65 -5.10 -7.19
C ASP A 170 -19.49 -3.81 -7.06
N LYS A 171 -19.02 -2.71 -7.66
CA LYS A 171 -19.73 -1.44 -7.70
C LYS A 171 -20.78 -1.41 -8.81
#